data_AF-A0A6B3IBW6-F1
#
_entry.id   AF-A0A6B3IBW6-F1
#
_cell.length_a   1.000
_cell.length_b   1.000
_cell.length_c   1.000
_cell.angle_alpha   90.00
_cell.angle_beta   90.00
_cell.angle_gamma   90.00
#
_symmetry.space_group_name_H-M   'P 1'
#
loop_
_entity.id
_entity.type
_entity.pdbx_description
1 polymer ?
#
loop_
_entity_poly.entity_id
_entity_poly.type
_entity_poly.pdbx_seq_one_letter_code
_entity_poly.pdbx_strand_id
1 'polypeptide(L)'
;VYVDHVLRPARSVPPGIGRVWRMCEAWIAYSRERVFRGGCFFYAATAEFDARGGKVHDALAAAQTGWVTFVEETIEEARAAGELAGDTDVRQLAFEVIAFLELANAESVLQNN
;
A
#
# COMPACT_ATOMS: atom_id res chain seq x y z
N VAL A 1 1.32 -13.82 -0.36
CA VAL A 1 2.52 -13.00 -0.63
C VAL A 1 2.37 -11.58 -0.11
N TYR A 2 1.73 -10.64 -0.82
CA TYR A 2 1.57 -9.26 -0.32
C TYR A 2 0.90 -9.18 1.08
N VAL A 3 -0.13 -10.01 1.32
CA VAL A 3 -0.77 -10.16 2.64
C VAL A 3 0.23 -10.55 3.75
N ASP A 4 1.15 -11.45 3.45
CA ASP A 4 2.10 -12.00 4.44
C ASP A 4 3.27 -11.05 4.69
N HIS A 5 3.67 -10.27 3.68
CA HIS A 5 4.82 -9.37 3.74
C HIS A 5 4.47 -7.94 4.17
N VAL A 6 3.22 -7.50 4.02
CA VAL A 6 2.81 -6.12 4.35
C VAL A 6 1.67 -6.05 5.36
N LEU A 7 0.53 -6.68 5.08
CA LEU A 7 -0.64 -6.59 5.98
C LEU A 7 -0.38 -7.26 7.33
N ARG A 8 0.16 -8.48 7.33
CA ARG A 8 0.39 -9.24 8.58
C ARG A 8 1.43 -8.55 9.48
N PRO A 9 2.57 -8.05 8.97
CA PRO A 9 3.51 -7.30 9.81
C PRO A 9 2.92 -6.00 10.33
N ALA A 10 2.16 -5.24 9.53
CA ALA A 10 1.47 -4.04 10.02
C ALA A 10 0.52 -4.37 11.18
N ARG A 11 -0.34 -5.39 11.02
CA ARG A 11 -1.31 -5.81 12.04
C ARG A 11 -0.69 -6.34 13.34
N SER A 12 0.60 -6.69 13.34
CA SER A 12 1.32 -7.06 14.57
C SER A 12 1.64 -5.89 15.49
N VAL A 13 1.54 -4.65 14.99
CA VAL A 13 1.67 -3.42 15.77
C VAL A 13 0.27 -2.97 16.22
N PRO A 14 0.09 -2.46 17.46
CA PRO A 14 -1.19 -1.90 17.91
C PRO A 14 -1.71 -0.80 16.97
N PRO A 15 -3.03 -0.54 16.92
CA PRO A 15 -3.60 0.58 16.16
C PRO A 15 -2.94 1.90 16.58
N GLY A 16 -2.60 2.77 15.62
CA GLY A 16 -1.83 3.98 15.87
C GLY A 16 -0.89 4.35 14.70
N ILE A 17 -0.22 5.50 14.81
CA ILE A 17 0.74 6.00 13.82
C ILE A 17 1.91 5.02 13.62
N GLY A 18 2.28 4.28 14.65
CA GLY A 18 3.28 3.21 14.57
C GLY A 18 2.89 2.10 13.59
N ARG A 19 1.59 1.77 13.48
CA ARG A 19 1.10 0.79 12.50
C ARG A 19 1.16 1.33 11.08
N VAL A 20 0.80 2.60 10.86
CA VAL A 20 0.95 3.29 9.57
C VAL A 20 2.41 3.24 9.12
N TRP A 21 3.34 3.59 10.01
CA TRP A 21 4.76 3.56 9.71
C TRP A 21 5.25 2.15 9.37
N ARG A 22 4.88 1.16 10.19
CA ARG A 22 5.28 -0.23 9.98
C ARG A 22 4.77 -0.79 8.65
N MET A 23 3.55 -0.40 8.25
CA MET A 23 2.97 -0.74 6.95
C MET A 23 3.81 -0.18 5.80
N CYS A 24 4.18 1.11 5.85
CA CYS A 24 5.03 1.73 4.85
C CYS A 24 6.40 1.05 4.74
N GLU A 25 7.05 0.78 5.89
CA GLU A 25 8.32 0.05 5.92
C GLU A 25 8.21 -1.35 5.32
N ALA A 26 7.13 -2.06 5.64
CA ALA A 26 6.87 -3.40 5.11
C ALA A 26 6.70 -3.39 3.59
N TRP A 27 5.97 -2.39 3.07
CA TRP A 27 5.77 -2.23 1.63
C TRP A 27 7.08 -1.92 0.90
N ILE A 28 7.87 -0.98 1.42
CA ILE A 28 9.17 -0.60 0.85
C ILE A 28 10.12 -1.80 0.86
N ALA A 29 10.17 -2.57 1.96
CA ALA A 29 10.97 -3.78 2.05
C ALA A 29 10.51 -4.84 1.03
N TYR A 30 9.19 -5.06 0.91
CA TYR A 30 8.61 -5.95 -0.09
C TYR A 30 9.01 -5.59 -1.53
N SER A 31 9.06 -4.30 -1.86
CA SER A 31 9.57 -3.80 -3.14
C SER A 31 11.08 -4.06 -3.30
N ARG A 32 11.89 -3.58 -2.34
CA ARG A 32 13.35 -3.61 -2.40
C ARG A 32 13.94 -5.02 -2.40
N GLU A 33 13.36 -5.93 -1.63
CA GLU A 33 13.78 -7.34 -1.55
C GLU A 33 13.42 -8.14 -2.81
N ARG A 34 12.77 -7.49 -3.80
CA ARG A 34 12.38 -8.12 -5.07
C ARG A 34 11.65 -9.44 -4.84
N VAL A 35 10.71 -9.42 -3.88
CA VAL A 35 9.81 -10.56 -3.61
C VAL A 35 9.16 -11.03 -4.92
N PHE A 36 8.95 -10.11 -5.87
CA PHE A 36 9.02 -10.42 -7.30
C PHE A 36 10.15 -9.65 -7.97
N ARG A 37 10.78 -10.24 -8.99
CA ARG A 37 11.87 -9.59 -9.76
C ARG A 37 11.49 -8.20 -10.29
N GLY A 38 10.22 -8.00 -10.65
CA GLY A 38 9.67 -6.74 -11.15
C GLY A 38 9.11 -5.79 -10.08
N GLY A 39 9.43 -6.00 -8.80
CA GLY A 39 8.85 -5.21 -7.70
C GLY A 39 7.43 -5.65 -7.35
N CYS A 40 6.55 -4.71 -7.02
CA CYS A 40 5.16 -5.02 -6.70
C CYS A 40 4.40 -5.55 -7.92
N PHE A 41 3.99 -6.83 -7.86
CA PHE A 41 3.19 -7.48 -8.89
C PHE A 41 1.93 -6.68 -9.27
N PHE A 42 1.19 -6.18 -8.29
CA PHE A 42 -0.07 -5.45 -8.54
C PHE A 42 0.17 -4.13 -9.26
N TYR A 43 1.25 -3.42 -8.96
CA TYR A 43 1.60 -2.19 -9.67
C TYR A 43 1.84 -2.46 -11.17
N ALA A 44 2.68 -3.44 -11.49
CA ALA A 44 3.00 -3.79 -12.87
C ALA A 44 1.78 -4.36 -13.63
N ALA A 45 0.98 -5.22 -12.98
CA ALA A 45 -0.20 -5.81 -13.59
C ALA A 45 -1.30 -4.76 -13.84
N THR A 46 -1.53 -3.85 -12.91
CA THR A 46 -2.50 -2.75 -13.10
C THR A 46 -2.11 -1.89 -14.30
N ALA A 47 -0.85 -1.49 -14.43
CA ALA A 47 -0.38 -0.70 -15.57
C ALA A 47 -0.58 -1.38 -16.94
N GLU A 48 -0.67 -2.72 -16.99
CA GLU A 48 -0.92 -3.44 -18.24
C GLU A 48 -2.43 -3.63 -18.54
N PHE A 49 -3.26 -3.75 -17.50
CA PHE A 49 -4.65 -4.19 -17.61
C PHE A 49 -5.70 -3.13 -17.23
N ASP A 50 -5.31 -1.94 -16.76
CA ASP A 50 -6.23 -0.90 -16.30
C ASP A 50 -7.23 -0.40 -17.36
N ALA A 51 -6.80 -0.28 -18.61
CA ALA A 51 -7.65 0.14 -19.73
C ALA A 51 -8.38 -1.03 -20.40
N ARG A 52 -8.16 -2.27 -19.93
CA ARG A 52 -8.76 -3.49 -20.50
C ARG A 52 -10.01 -3.85 -19.71
N GLY A 53 -11.04 -4.35 -20.39
CA GLY A 53 -12.17 -4.99 -19.71
C GLY A 53 -11.90 -6.46 -19.35
N GLY A 54 -12.71 -7.02 -18.46
CA GLY A 54 -12.79 -8.46 -18.20
C GLY A 54 -12.19 -8.89 -16.87
N LYS A 55 -12.17 -10.21 -16.63
CA LYS A 55 -11.95 -10.81 -15.30
C LYS A 55 -10.64 -10.39 -14.61
N VAL A 56 -9.58 -10.14 -15.39
CA VAL A 56 -8.28 -9.71 -14.83
C VAL A 56 -8.35 -8.28 -14.32
N HIS A 57 -8.92 -7.37 -15.12
CA HIS A 57 -9.18 -5.99 -14.70
C HIS A 57 -10.02 -5.95 -13.43
N ASP A 58 -11.13 -6.70 -13.39
CA ASP A 58 -12.05 -6.68 -12.25
C ASP A 58 -11.38 -7.19 -10.97
N ALA A 59 -10.53 -8.21 -11.08
CA ALA A 59 -9.75 -8.73 -9.96
C ALA A 59 -8.70 -7.72 -9.46
N LEU A 60 -8.03 -7.01 -10.36
CA LEU A 60 -7.06 -5.97 -10.01
C LEU A 60 -7.74 -4.76 -9.36
N ALA A 61 -8.87 -4.30 -9.89
CA ALA A 61 -9.66 -3.22 -9.31
C ALA A 61 -10.16 -3.56 -7.90
N ALA A 62 -10.62 -4.80 -7.68
CA ALA A 62 -11.02 -5.27 -6.36
C ALA A 62 -9.82 -5.33 -5.39
N ALA A 63 -8.66 -5.79 -5.85
CA ALA A 63 -7.44 -5.83 -5.02
C ALA A 63 -6.95 -4.42 -4.65
N GLN A 64 -6.95 -3.47 -5.60
CA GLN A 64 -6.60 -2.08 -5.35
C GLN A 64 -7.58 -1.43 -4.35
N THR A 65 -8.88 -1.65 -4.52
CA THR A 65 -9.90 -1.17 -3.58
C THR A 65 -9.64 -1.69 -2.18
N GLY A 66 -9.36 -3.00 -2.03
CA GLY A 66 -9.04 -3.59 -0.74
C GLY A 66 -7.77 -3.03 -0.10
N TRP A 67 -6.74 -2.72 -0.90
CA TRP A 67 -5.53 -2.05 -0.41
C TRP A 67 -5.83 -0.63 0.09
N VAL A 68 -6.55 0.17 -0.70
CA VAL A 68 -6.94 1.54 -0.32
C VAL A 68 -7.73 1.52 0.98
N THR A 69 -8.75 0.66 1.09
CA THR A 69 -9.55 0.53 2.31
C THR A 69 -8.70 0.18 3.53
N PHE A 70 -7.75 -0.76 3.40
CA PHE A 70 -6.87 -1.12 4.51
C PHE A 70 -5.96 0.05 4.95
N VAL A 71 -5.45 0.84 4.01
CA VAL A 71 -4.63 2.03 4.32
C VAL A 71 -5.47 3.09 5.02
N GLU A 72 -6.67 3.38 4.50
CA GLU A 72 -7.63 4.32 5.11
C GLU A 72 -7.99 3.90 6.53
N GLU A 73 -8.33 2.62 6.76
CA GLU A 73 -8.63 2.08 8.10
C GLU A 73 -7.45 2.23 9.06
N THR A 74 -6.23 1.94 8.59
CA THR A 74 -5.02 2.04 9.41
C THR A 74 -4.72 3.49 9.83
N ILE A 75 -4.97 4.45 8.93
CA ILE A 75 -4.79 5.88 9.21
C ILE A 75 -5.92 6.40 10.11
N GLU A 76 -7.16 5.97 9.89
CA GLU A 76 -8.30 6.32 10.74
C GLU A 76 -8.09 5.86 12.17
N GLU A 77 -7.58 4.64 12.38
CA GLU A 77 -7.21 4.13 13.69
C GLU A 77 -6.19 5.04 14.41
N ALA A 78 -5.19 5.55 13.67
CA ALA A 78 -4.22 6.50 14.22
C ALA A 78 -4.85 7.86 14.57
N ARG A 79 -5.77 8.35 13.74
CA ARG A 79 -6.53 9.58 14.04
C ARG A 79 -7.43 9.41 15.26
N ALA A 80 -8.15 8.29 15.36
CA ALA A 80 -9.02 7.97 16.48
C ALA A 80 -8.26 7.79 17.79
N ALA A 81 -7.01 7.34 17.74
CA ALA A 81 -6.10 7.29 18.90
C ALA A 81 -5.58 8.69 19.34
N GLY A 82 -5.88 9.75 18.59
CA GLY A 82 -5.39 11.10 18.86
C GLY A 82 -3.93 11.33 18.44
N GLU A 83 -3.38 10.44 17.62
CA GLU A 83 -1.98 10.49 17.17
C GLU A 83 -1.81 11.21 15.82
N LEU A 84 -2.93 11.60 15.20
CA LEU A 84 -3.01 12.52 14.07
C LEU A 84 -3.90 13.71 14.44
N ALA A 85 -3.78 14.81 13.70
CA ALA A 85 -4.67 15.95 13.86
C ALA A 85 -6.14 15.53 13.62
N GLY A 86 -7.07 15.98 14.46
CA GLY A 86 -8.46 15.52 14.42
C GLY A 86 -9.21 15.90 13.13
N ASP A 87 -8.72 16.90 12.40
CA ASP A 87 -9.22 17.36 11.11
C ASP A 87 -8.49 16.72 9.91
N THR A 88 -7.63 15.71 10.15
CA THR A 88 -6.93 14.99 9.09
C THR A 88 -7.91 14.35 8.11
N ASP A 89 -7.82 14.72 6.84
CA ASP A 89 -8.48 14.01 5.74
C ASP A 89 -7.77 12.67 5.49
N VAL A 90 -8.37 11.61 6.01
CA VAL A 90 -7.84 10.24 5.93
C VAL A 90 -7.75 9.75 4.50
N ARG A 91 -8.70 10.13 3.63
CA ARG A 91 -8.71 9.68 2.24
C ARG A 91 -7.59 10.32 1.45
N GLN A 92 -7.38 11.62 1.66
CA GLN A 92 -6.28 12.36 1.05
C GLN A 92 -4.92 11.82 1.51
N LEU A 93 -4.74 11.61 2.82
CA LEU A 93 -3.49 11.07 3.35
C LEU A 93 -3.22 9.64 2.84
N ALA A 94 -4.26 8.80 2.76
CA ALA A 94 -4.15 7.46 2.18
C ALA A 94 -3.69 7.51 0.72
N PHE A 95 -4.28 8.39 -0.08
CA PHE A 95 -3.88 8.61 -1.48
C PHE A 95 -2.41 9.01 -1.58
N GLU A 96 -1.96 9.99 -0.79
CA GLU A 96 -0.57 10.47 -0.80
C GLU A 96 0.43 9.38 -0.39
N VAL A 97 0.10 8.60 0.65
CA VAL A 97 0.92 7.46 1.09
C VAL A 97 1.01 6.41 -0.01
N ILE A 98 -0.11 6.04 -0.63
CA ILE A 98 -0.12 5.04 -1.71
C ILE A 98 0.70 5.54 -2.90
N ALA A 99 0.51 6.79 -3.33
CA ALA A 99 1.27 7.38 -4.42
C ALA A 99 2.78 7.38 -4.15
N PHE A 100 3.18 7.73 -2.93
CA PHE A 100 4.59 7.67 -2.50
C PHE A 100 5.14 6.24 -2.59
N LEU A 101 4.41 5.25 -2.09
CA LEU A 101 4.82 3.85 -2.09
C LEU A 101 4.90 3.26 -3.51
N GLU A 102 3.99 3.64 -4.39
CA GLU A 102 4.00 3.21 -5.79
C GLU A 102 5.15 3.83 -6.59
N LEU A 103 5.41 5.13 -6.41
CA LEU A 103 6.55 5.80 -7.03
C LEU A 103 7.88 5.22 -6.53
N ALA A 104 8.00 4.98 -5.23
CA ALA A 104 9.18 4.33 -4.65
C ALA A 104 9.43 2.94 -5.25
N ASN A 105 8.36 2.17 -5.49
CA ASN A 105 8.46 0.89 -6.18
C ASN A 105 8.95 1.05 -7.63
N ALA A 106 8.36 1.98 -8.39
CA ALA A 106 8.74 2.22 -9.78
C ALA A 106 10.23 2.62 -9.91
N GLU A 107 10.69 3.55 -9.07
CA GLU A 107 12.08 4.01 -9.04
C GLU A 107 13.03 2.88 -8.61
N SER A 108 12.70 2.12 -7.56
CA SER A 108 13.50 0.98 -7.09
C SER A 108 13.69 -0.08 -8.18
N VAL A 109 12.64 -0.37 -8.94
CA VAL A 109 12.69 -1.32 -10.06
C VAL A 109 13.58 -0.78 -11.18
N LEU A 110 13.39 0.49 -11.56
CA LEU A 110 14.14 1.13 -12.63
C LEU A 110 15.64 1.25 -12.33
N GLN A 111 15.98 1.63 -11.10
CA GLN A 111 17.36 1.94 -10.69
C GLN A 111 18.10 0.76 -10.05
N ASN A 112 17.41 -0.35 -9.75
CA ASN A 112 17.98 -1.51 -9.05
C ASN A 112 18.55 -1.19 -7.65
N ASN A 113 17.83 -0.37 -6.87
CA ASN A 113 18.18 0.01 -5.50
C ASN A 113 17.08 -0.26 -4.47
#